data_AF-A0A059PA50-F1
#
_entry.id   AF-A0A059PA50-F1
#
_cell.length_a   1.000
_cell.length_b   1.000
_cell.length_c   1.000
_cell.angle_alpha   90.00
_cell.angle_beta   90.00
_cell.angle_gamma   90.00
#
_symmetry.space_group_name_H-M   'P 1'
#
loop_
_entity.id
_entity.type
_entity.pdbx_description
1 polymer ?
#
loop_
_entity_poly.entity_id
_entity_poly.type
_entity_poly.pdbx_seq_one_letter_code
_entity_poly.pdbx_strand_id
1 'polypeptide(L)'
;FDQIPSRDNIQDVFKLPENPKDYTLLYFFKNWIVGFTCSEGSFFIKSNNDGCFQLKQRIHTNLFEAFKLVFNTSRKIDTTNNFNQFGVSSKSDIQTVINLFSFEGLHPLIGLKYIQYMKWLSNLQNSVRYSKLHYPKL
;
A
#
# COMPACT_ATOMS: atom_id res chain seq x y z
N PHE A 1 -25.92 28.53 -2.41
CA PHE A 1 -25.54 27.14 -2.11
C PHE A 1 -26.55 26.13 -2.67
N ASP A 2 -27.52 26.58 -3.47
CA ASP A 2 -28.70 25.83 -3.92
C ASP A 2 -28.48 25.00 -5.20
N GLN A 3 -27.22 24.78 -5.58
CA GLN A 3 -26.84 24.04 -6.80
C GLN A 3 -26.15 22.71 -6.50
N ILE A 4 -25.95 22.35 -5.22
CA ILE A 4 -25.42 21.04 -4.85
C ILE A 4 -26.60 20.07 -4.76
N PRO A 5 -26.72 19.08 -5.66
CA PRO A 5 -27.82 18.13 -5.61
C PRO A 5 -27.84 17.37 -4.28
N SER A 6 -29.04 17.10 -3.76
CA SER A 6 -29.23 16.24 -2.59
C SER A 6 -28.61 14.87 -2.86
N ARG A 7 -27.98 14.28 -1.84
CA ARG A 7 -27.35 12.95 -1.92
C ARG A 7 -28.33 11.88 -2.41
N ASP A 8 -29.61 12.01 -2.06
CA ASP A 8 -30.67 11.07 -2.46
C ASP A 8 -30.99 11.12 -3.97
N ASN A 9 -30.57 12.19 -4.65
CA ASN A 9 -30.80 12.39 -6.09
C ASN A 9 -29.59 12.01 -6.96
N ILE A 10 -28.48 11.56 -6.35
CA ILE A 10 -27.28 11.13 -7.05
C ILE A 10 -27.29 9.61 -7.09
N GLN A 11 -27.55 9.04 -8.27
CA GLN A 11 -27.43 7.60 -8.46
C GLN A 11 -25.96 7.20 -8.32
N ASP A 12 -25.68 6.20 -7.48
CA ASP A 12 -24.34 5.63 -7.37
C ASP A 12 -23.93 5.03 -8.73
N VAL A 13 -23.07 5.73 -9.45
CA VAL A 13 -22.52 5.28 -10.74
C VAL A 13 -21.58 4.09 -10.55
N PHE A 14 -21.05 3.92 -9.32
CA PHE A 14 -20.11 2.86 -8.97
C PHE A 14 -20.43 2.26 -7.61
N LYS A 15 -20.60 0.93 -7.56
CA LYS A 15 -20.68 0.19 -6.30
C LYS A 15 -19.29 -0.30 -5.91
N LEU A 16 -18.93 -0.08 -4.64
CA LEU A 16 -17.69 -0.62 -4.11
C LEU A 16 -17.73 -2.15 -4.09
N PRO A 17 -16.60 -2.84 -4.33
CA PRO A 17 -16.54 -4.28 -4.24
C PRO A 17 -16.91 -4.82 -2.85
N GLU A 18 -17.70 -5.90 -2.82
CA GLU A 18 -18.21 -6.48 -1.57
C GLU A 18 -17.29 -7.53 -0.95
N ASN A 19 -16.27 -7.98 -1.68
CA ASN A 19 -15.27 -8.92 -1.16
C ASN A 19 -13.84 -8.52 -1.59
N PRO A 20 -12.80 -9.02 -0.89
CA PRO A 20 -11.41 -8.65 -1.16
C PRO A 20 -10.93 -8.98 -2.58
N LYS A 21 -11.40 -10.09 -3.15
CA LYS A 21 -10.96 -10.55 -4.48
C LYS A 21 -11.43 -9.58 -5.56
N ASP A 22 -12.65 -9.08 -5.46
CA ASP A 22 -13.22 -8.19 -6.47
C ASP A 22 -12.46 -6.85 -6.58
N TYR A 23 -11.87 -6.36 -5.50
CA TYR A 23 -10.94 -5.21 -5.58
C TYR A 23 -9.77 -5.50 -6.52
N THR A 24 -9.22 -6.71 -6.48
CA THR A 24 -8.07 -7.10 -7.31
C THR A 24 -8.41 -7.22 -8.79
N LEU A 25 -9.71 -7.32 -9.14
CA LEU A 25 -10.19 -7.36 -10.52
C LEU A 25 -10.34 -5.97 -11.14
N LEU A 26 -10.30 -4.90 -10.35
CA LEU A 26 -10.35 -3.53 -10.87
C LEU A 26 -9.01 -3.23 -11.57
N TYR A 27 -9.05 -2.93 -12.87
CA TYR A 27 -7.85 -2.66 -13.67
C TYR A 27 -6.95 -1.55 -13.10
N PHE A 28 -7.55 -0.58 -12.42
CA PHE A 28 -6.82 0.53 -11.81
C PHE A 28 -6.34 0.25 -10.39
N PHE A 29 -6.66 -0.89 -9.77
CA PHE A 29 -6.47 -1.09 -8.33
C PHE A 29 -5.02 -0.95 -7.89
N LYS A 30 -4.07 -1.51 -8.64
CA LYS A 30 -2.65 -1.41 -8.31
C LYS A 30 -2.14 0.04 -8.40
N ASN A 31 -2.56 0.79 -9.43
CA ASN A 31 -2.26 2.23 -9.54
C ASN A 31 -2.97 3.04 -8.44
N TRP A 32 -4.17 2.65 -8.06
CA TRP A 32 -4.87 3.23 -6.92
C TRP A 32 -4.12 2.96 -5.61
N ILE A 33 -3.53 1.78 -5.41
CA ILE A 33 -2.66 1.48 -4.25
C ILE A 33 -1.44 2.41 -4.23
N VAL A 34 -0.86 2.75 -5.38
CA VAL A 34 0.22 3.76 -5.45
C VAL A 34 -0.28 5.10 -4.94
N GLY A 35 -1.40 5.61 -5.46
CA GLY A 35 -1.99 6.88 -5.01
C GLY A 35 -2.35 6.85 -3.52
N PHE A 36 -2.94 5.76 -3.05
CA PHE A 36 -3.26 5.54 -1.65
C PHE A 36 -2.01 5.53 -0.76
N THR A 37 -0.91 4.93 -1.24
CA THR A 37 0.39 4.91 -0.55
C THR A 37 1.01 6.30 -0.47
N CYS A 38 0.81 7.17 -1.48
CA CYS A 38 1.23 8.56 -1.43
C CYS A 38 0.61 9.31 -0.24
N SER A 39 -0.65 9.04 0.09
CA SER A 39 -1.36 9.68 1.20
C SER A 39 -1.19 8.96 2.54
N GLU A 40 -1.43 7.65 2.59
CA GLU A 40 -1.60 6.87 3.85
C GLU A 40 -0.47 5.87 4.12
N GLY A 41 0.41 5.65 3.14
CA GLY A 41 1.47 4.66 3.25
C GLY A 41 2.66 5.13 4.10
N SER A 42 3.45 4.20 4.60
CA SER A 42 4.71 4.53 5.28
C SER A 42 5.80 3.52 4.95
N PHE A 43 6.98 4.04 4.61
CA PHE A 43 8.21 3.29 4.42
C PHE A 43 9.20 3.69 5.52
N PHE A 44 9.65 2.74 6.34
CA PHE A 44 10.52 3.05 7.47
C PHE A 44 11.38 1.85 7.90
N ILE A 45 12.40 2.14 8.71
CA ILE A 45 13.22 1.15 9.40
C ILE A 45 12.85 1.19 10.88
N LYS A 46 12.55 0.02 11.47
CA LYS A 46 12.27 -0.12 12.90
C LYS A 46 13.57 -0.06 13.72
N SER A 47 13.43 0.12 15.04
CA SER A 47 14.58 0.10 15.97
C SER A 47 15.35 -1.23 15.96
N ASN A 48 14.71 -2.34 15.59
CA ASN A 48 15.34 -3.65 15.41
C ASN A 48 15.98 -3.82 14.02
N ASN A 49 16.16 -2.75 13.24
CA ASN A 49 16.68 -2.72 11.87
C ASN A 49 15.82 -3.41 10.80
N ASP A 50 14.55 -3.72 11.11
CA ASP A 50 13.64 -4.27 10.11
C ASP A 50 13.09 -3.19 9.19
N GLY A 51 13.23 -3.42 7.88
CA GLY A 51 12.52 -2.69 6.85
C GLY A 51 11.04 -2.97 6.92
N CYS A 52 10.21 -1.93 6.99
CA CYS A 52 8.76 -2.07 7.08
C CYS A 52 8.04 -1.18 6.06
N PHE A 53 7.00 -1.76 5.47
CA PHE A 53 5.98 -1.03 4.72
C PHE A 53 4.65 -1.18 5.44
N GLN A 54 3.90 -0.09 5.55
CA GLN A 54 2.60 -0.06 6.20
C GLN A 54 1.59 0.80 5.43
N LEU A 55 0.33 0.42 5.54
CA LEU A 55 -0.84 1.20 5.17
C LEU A 55 -1.78 1.22 6.38
N LYS A 56 -2.40 2.37 6.67
CA LYS A 56 -3.35 2.50 7.77
C LYS A 56 -4.48 3.45 7.41
N GLN A 57 -5.71 3.08 7.72
CA GLN A 57 -6.89 3.93 7.51
C GLN A 57 -8.01 3.50 8.46
N ARG A 58 -9.01 4.36 8.66
CA ARG A 58 -10.27 3.99 9.35
C ARG A 58 -10.86 2.71 8.74
N ILE A 59 -11.53 1.89 9.56
CA ILE A 59 -12.02 0.54 9.19
C ILE A 59 -12.58 0.48 7.76
N HIS A 60 -11.95 -0.36 6.95
CA HIS A 60 -12.40 -0.79 5.64
C HIS A 60 -11.88 -2.22 5.36
N THR A 61 -12.52 -3.23 5.97
CA THR A 61 -11.95 -4.59 6.09
C THR A 61 -11.68 -5.25 4.74
N ASN A 62 -12.63 -5.22 3.81
CA ASN A 62 -12.46 -5.87 2.51
C ASN A 62 -11.29 -5.30 1.69
N LEU A 63 -11.10 -3.97 1.74
CA LEU A 63 -9.99 -3.28 1.08
C LEU A 63 -8.63 -3.72 1.66
N PHE A 64 -8.52 -3.79 2.98
CA PHE A 64 -7.27 -4.20 3.63
C PHE A 64 -6.96 -5.67 3.43
N GLU A 65 -7.99 -6.51 3.41
CA GLU A 65 -7.85 -7.91 3.01
C GLU A 65 -7.45 -8.05 1.53
N ALA A 66 -7.87 -7.13 0.65
CA ALA A 66 -7.42 -7.11 -0.74
C ALA A 66 -5.93 -6.78 -0.87
N PHE A 67 -5.38 -5.94 0.02
CA PHE A 67 -3.93 -5.69 0.06
C PHE A 67 -3.14 -6.97 0.31
N LYS A 68 -3.63 -7.88 1.16
CA LYS A 68 -2.96 -9.17 1.38
C LYS A 68 -2.87 -10.01 0.11
N LEU A 69 -3.88 -9.94 -0.75
CA LEU A 69 -3.88 -10.62 -2.05
C LEU A 69 -2.87 -9.98 -3.01
N VAL A 70 -2.83 -8.65 -3.09
CA VAL A 70 -1.87 -7.91 -3.95
C VAL A 70 -0.43 -8.14 -3.53
N PHE A 71 -0.16 -8.08 -2.22
CA PHE A 71 1.19 -8.29 -1.67
C PHE A 71 1.52 -9.76 -1.39
N ASN A 72 0.64 -10.70 -1.79
CA ASN A 72 0.78 -12.14 -1.63
C ASN A 72 1.27 -12.56 -0.22
N THR A 73 0.56 -12.12 0.82
CA THR A 73 0.98 -12.31 2.21
C THR A 73 -0.17 -12.79 3.09
N SER A 74 0.16 -13.58 4.12
CA SER A 74 -0.80 -14.09 5.11
C SER A 74 -0.83 -13.26 6.40
N ARG A 75 -0.15 -12.10 6.43
CA ARG A 75 -0.12 -11.21 7.59
C ARG A 75 -1.54 -10.82 8.02
N LYS A 76 -1.78 -10.88 9.32
CA LYS A 76 -3.04 -10.43 9.93
C LYS A 76 -3.16 -8.90 9.79
N ILE A 77 -4.34 -8.43 9.40
CA ILE A 77 -4.69 -7.01 9.48
C ILE A 77 -4.92 -6.66 10.95
N ASP A 78 -4.21 -5.65 11.44
CA ASP A 78 -4.46 -5.10 12.77
C ASP A 78 -5.67 -4.17 12.70
N THR A 79 -6.66 -4.38 13.57
CA THR A 79 -7.95 -3.65 13.59
C THR A 79 -8.12 -2.78 14.84
N THR A 80 -7.02 -2.40 15.50
CA THR A 80 -7.04 -1.67 16.77
C THR A 80 -7.56 -0.23 16.59
N ASN A 81 -8.32 0.27 17.58
CA ASN A 81 -8.81 1.66 17.66
C ASN A 81 -9.67 2.13 16.48
N ASN A 82 -10.43 1.24 15.85
CA ASN A 82 -11.24 1.55 14.65
C ASN A 82 -10.42 1.92 13.40
N PHE A 83 -9.17 1.45 13.33
CA PHE A 83 -8.33 1.53 12.14
C PHE A 83 -7.95 0.14 11.68
N ASN A 84 -7.92 -0.06 10.38
CA ASN A 84 -7.24 -1.19 9.78
C ASN A 84 -5.80 -0.79 9.46
N GLN A 85 -4.86 -1.68 9.76
CA GLN A 85 -3.45 -1.51 9.46
C GLN A 85 -2.90 -2.76 8.79
N PHE A 86 -2.45 -2.60 7.55
CA PHE A 86 -1.66 -3.58 6.82
C PHE A 86 -0.18 -3.26 7.06
N GLY A 87 0.62 -4.27 7.39
CA GLY A 87 2.04 -4.07 7.64
C GLY A 87 2.87 -5.31 7.37
N VAL A 88 3.99 -5.12 6.70
CA VAL A 88 4.91 -6.19 6.32
C VAL A 88 6.36 -5.81 6.60
N SER A 89 7.19 -6.80 6.94
CA SER A 89 8.62 -6.61 7.18
C SER A 89 9.49 -7.84 6.90
N SER A 90 8.90 -8.96 6.46
CA SER A 90 9.70 -10.13 6.09
C SER A 90 10.49 -9.86 4.80
N LYS A 91 11.60 -10.57 4.59
CA LYS A 91 12.44 -10.38 3.40
C LYS A 91 11.66 -10.59 2.09
N SER A 92 10.79 -11.60 2.04
CA SER A 92 9.94 -11.88 0.89
C SER A 92 8.89 -10.79 0.69
N ASP A 93 8.20 -10.36 1.75
CA ASP A 93 7.20 -9.29 1.62
C ASP A 93 7.84 -7.97 1.15
N ILE A 94 9.03 -7.63 1.68
CA ILE A 94 9.75 -6.42 1.25
C ILE A 94 10.15 -6.51 -0.22
N GLN A 95 10.56 -7.68 -0.73
CA GLN A 95 10.79 -7.84 -2.16
C GLN A 95 9.50 -7.59 -2.96
N THR A 96 8.35 -8.11 -2.50
CA THR A 96 7.06 -7.87 -3.16
C THR A 96 6.70 -6.38 -3.18
N VAL A 97 6.95 -5.66 -2.08
CA VAL A 97 6.77 -4.20 -2.01
C VAL A 97 7.67 -3.50 -3.03
N ILE A 98 8.95 -3.86 -3.11
CA ILE A 98 9.87 -3.27 -4.11
C ILE A 98 9.38 -3.57 -5.53
N ASN A 99 8.94 -4.81 -5.80
CA ASN A 99 8.41 -5.20 -7.10
C ASN A 99 7.22 -4.34 -7.52
N LEU A 100 6.24 -4.18 -6.63
CA LEU A 100 5.06 -3.36 -6.89
C LEU A 100 5.43 -1.93 -7.28
N PHE A 101 6.29 -1.27 -6.49
CA PHE A 101 6.59 0.15 -6.67
C PHE A 101 7.72 0.46 -7.67
N SER A 102 8.56 -0.51 -8.04
CA SER A 102 9.72 -0.28 -8.91
C SER A 102 9.74 -1.08 -10.21
N PHE A 103 9.02 -2.20 -10.30
CA PHE A 103 9.20 -3.14 -11.41
C PHE A 103 7.91 -3.51 -12.15
N GLU A 104 6.74 -3.28 -11.56
CA GLU A 104 5.46 -3.62 -12.21
C GLU A 104 4.99 -2.61 -13.27
N GLY A 105 5.74 -1.54 -13.55
CA GLY A 105 5.38 -0.54 -14.56
C GLY A 105 4.16 0.32 -14.18
N LEU A 106 3.86 0.43 -12.88
CA LEU A 106 2.81 1.30 -12.34
C LEU A 106 3.23 2.77 -12.39
N HIS A 107 2.27 3.67 -12.16
CA HIS A 107 2.60 5.08 -11.92
C HIS A 107 3.59 5.21 -10.75
N PRO A 108 4.56 6.14 -10.83
CA PRO A 108 5.55 6.30 -9.79
C PRO A 108 4.92 6.89 -8.52
N LEU A 109 5.52 6.58 -7.36
CA LEU A 109 5.33 7.41 -6.18
C LEU A 109 5.83 8.83 -6.49
N ILE A 110 5.15 9.85 -5.96
CA ILE A 110 5.50 11.26 -6.20
C ILE A 110 5.65 12.04 -4.89
N GLY A 111 6.29 13.20 -4.97
CA GLY A 111 6.45 14.13 -3.86
C GLY A 111 7.23 13.55 -2.67
N LEU A 112 6.80 13.88 -1.45
CA LEU A 112 7.48 13.43 -0.23
C LEU A 112 7.46 11.90 -0.05
N LYS A 113 6.44 11.21 -0.59
CA LYS A 113 6.38 9.74 -0.51
C LYS A 113 7.49 9.10 -1.33
N TYR A 114 7.77 9.65 -2.52
CA TYR A 114 8.89 9.19 -3.34
C TYR A 114 10.22 9.34 -2.62
N ILE A 115 10.48 10.51 -2.02
CA ILE A 115 11.70 10.77 -1.25
C ILE A 115 11.83 9.78 -0.07
N GLN A 116 10.73 9.52 0.65
CA GLN A 116 10.70 8.53 1.73
C GLN A 116 11.04 7.12 1.22
N TYR A 117 10.45 6.73 0.09
CA TYR A 117 10.69 5.42 -0.53
C TYR A 117 12.16 5.25 -0.95
N MET A 118 12.75 6.25 -1.63
CA MET A 118 14.15 6.20 -2.06
C MET A 118 15.12 6.13 -0.87
N LYS A 119 14.86 6.92 0.19
CA LYS A 119 15.64 6.83 1.43
C LYS A 119 15.51 5.45 2.08
N TRP A 120 14.31 4.87 2.05
CA TRP A 120 14.07 3.53 2.56
C TRP A 120 14.84 2.47 1.75
N LEU A 121 14.81 2.51 0.41
CA LEU A 121 15.58 1.60 -0.44
C LEU A 121 17.09 1.67 -0.14
N SER A 122 17.65 2.89 -0.03
CA SER A 122 19.05 3.09 0.33
C SER A 122 19.39 2.47 1.70
N ASN A 123 18.54 2.66 2.70
CA ASN A 123 18.73 2.03 4.01
C ASN A 123 18.67 0.49 3.94
N LEU A 124 17.74 -0.07 3.14
CA LEU A 124 17.62 -1.51 2.97
C LEU A 124 18.85 -2.12 2.27
N GLN A 125 19.38 -1.47 1.24
CA GLN A 125 20.59 -1.91 0.53
C GLN A 125 21.80 -1.97 1.47
N ASN A 126 21.88 -1.04 2.41
CA ASN A 126 22.96 -1.00 3.41
C ASN A 126 22.72 -1.93 4.63
N SER A 127 21.60 -2.64 4.68
CA SER A 127 21.29 -3.56 5.79
C SER A 127 21.79 -4.98 5.53
N VAL A 128 22.23 -5.67 6.59
CA VAL A 128 22.65 -7.10 6.48
C VAL A 128 21.51 -7.97 5.97
N ARG A 129 20.28 -7.74 6.46
CA ARG A 129 19.11 -8.57 6.17
C ARG A 129 18.58 -8.42 4.74
N TYR A 130 18.54 -7.20 4.23
CA TYR A 130 17.87 -6.87 2.96
C TYR A 130 18.84 -6.51 1.82
N SER A 131 20.15 -6.36 2.06
CA SER A 131 21.15 -6.00 1.03
C SER A 131 21.08 -6.83 -0.26
N LYS A 132 20.74 -8.11 -0.15
CA LYS A 132 20.67 -9.06 -1.30
C LYS A 132 19.31 -9.11 -2.00
N LEU A 133 18.40 -8.18 -1.71
CA LEU A 133 17.15 -8.06 -2.49
C LEU A 133 17.45 -7.49 -3.88
N HIS A 134 16.51 -7.66 -4.80
CA HIS A 134 16.57 -7.04 -6.12
C HIS A 134 16.03 -5.61 -6.01
N TYR A 135 16.89 -4.64 -6.32
CA TYR A 135 16.61 -3.20 -6.22
C TYR A 135 16.62 -2.53 -7.59
N PRO A 136 15.82 -1.48 -7.81
CA PRO A 136 16.00 -0.62 -8.98
C PRO A 136 17.35 0.09 -8.92
N LYS A 137 17.80 0.62 -10.07
CA LYS A 137 18.90 1.58 -10.07
C LYS A 137 18.44 2.83 -9.34
N LEU A 138 19.14 3.17 -8.25
CA LEU A 138 18.89 4.36 -7.44
C LEU A 138 19.58 5.58 -8.03
#